data_AF-A0A2V6CMT1-F1
#
_entry.id   AF-A0A2V6CMT1-F1
#
_cell.length_a   1.000
_cell.length_b   1.000
_cell.length_c   1.000
_cell.angle_alpha   90.00
_cell.angle_beta   90.00
_cell.angle_gamma   90.00
#
_symmetry.space_group_name_H-M   'P 1'
#
loop_
_entity.id
_entity.type
_entity.pdbx_description
1 polymer ?
#
loop_
_entity_poly.entity_id
_entity_poly.type
_entity_poly.pdbx_seq_one_letter_code
_entity_poly.pdbx_strand_id
1 'polypeptide(L)'
;MLDEIAAPHVGYWHDMGHIQIKENLGFLDHAEWLRTIAHRTIGCHMQDVNWPGQDHQPPFLGDMKLEPLTRLLPENCQIVWELSPRLSSEEVIQSRGIWKERFGE
;
A
#
# COMPACT_ATOMS: atom_id res chain seq x y z
N MET A 1 -20.30 3.43 -5.65
CA MET A 1 -19.92 4.53 -4.73
C MET A 1 -19.08 5.61 -5.43
N LEU A 2 -17.81 5.36 -5.83
CA LEU A 2 -17.02 6.41 -6.52
C LEU A 2 -17.52 6.73 -7.95
N ASP A 3 -18.09 5.77 -8.65
CA ASP A 3 -18.67 5.98 -10.00
C ASP A 3 -19.95 6.81 -9.99
N GLU A 4 -20.61 6.90 -8.83
CA GLU A 4 -21.78 7.74 -8.61
C GLU A 4 -21.39 9.20 -8.29
N ILE A 5 -20.12 9.44 -7.95
CA ILE A 5 -19.60 10.77 -7.65
C ILE A 5 -19.05 11.37 -8.95
N ALA A 6 -19.87 12.20 -9.60
CA ALA A 6 -19.51 12.93 -10.82
C ALA A 6 -18.61 14.16 -10.53
N ALA A 7 -17.54 13.95 -9.76
CA ALA A 7 -16.55 14.97 -9.43
C ALA A 7 -15.16 14.52 -9.91
N PRO A 8 -14.56 15.19 -10.91
CA PRO A 8 -13.30 14.75 -11.51
C PRO A 8 -12.08 14.87 -10.57
N HIS A 9 -12.24 15.62 -9.48
CA HIS A 9 -11.19 15.83 -8.46
C HIS A 9 -11.31 14.88 -7.27
N VAL A 10 -12.28 13.96 -7.28
CA VAL A 10 -12.46 12.96 -6.22
C VAL A 10 -11.91 11.61 -6.69
N GLY A 11 -10.92 11.12 -5.96
CA GLY A 11 -10.27 9.85 -6.22
C GLY A 11 -10.28 8.91 -5.01
N TYR A 12 -9.77 7.71 -5.24
CA TYR A 12 -9.55 6.68 -4.25
C TYR A 12 -8.14 6.82 -3.64
N TRP A 13 -8.08 6.66 -2.32
CA TRP A 13 -6.82 6.57 -1.59
C TRP A 13 -6.63 5.12 -1.14
N HIS A 14 -5.65 4.43 -1.71
CA HIS A 14 -5.40 3.01 -1.41
C HIS A 14 -4.67 2.88 -0.08
N ASP A 15 -5.10 1.94 0.75
CA ASP A 15 -4.40 1.61 1.99
C ASP A 15 -3.85 0.19 1.85
N MET A 16 -2.54 0.09 1.65
CA MET A 16 -1.91 -1.19 1.36
C MET A 16 -2.08 -2.18 2.52
N GLY A 17 -1.99 -1.69 3.76
CA GLY A 17 -2.10 -2.52 4.96
C GLY A 17 -3.50 -3.06 5.14
N HIS A 18 -4.50 -2.17 5.17
CA HIS A 18 -5.88 -2.59 5.39
C HIS A 18 -6.44 -3.50 4.30
N ILE A 19 -6.05 -3.31 3.03
CA ILE A 19 -6.48 -4.21 1.96
C ILE A 19 -5.77 -5.57 2.08
N GLN A 20 -4.50 -5.62 2.46
CA GLN A 20 -3.82 -6.90 2.71
C GLN A 20 -4.44 -7.66 3.88
N ILE A 21 -4.84 -6.97 4.96
CA ILE A 21 -5.54 -7.61 6.08
C ILE A 21 -6.85 -8.25 5.61
N LYS A 22 -7.59 -7.59 4.71
CA LYS A 22 -8.80 -8.17 4.12
C LYS A 22 -8.51 -9.42 3.29
N GLU A 23 -7.41 -9.45 2.54
CA GLU A 23 -6.96 -10.65 1.85
C GLU A 23 -6.57 -11.77 2.83
N ASN A 24 -5.79 -11.46 3.85
CA ASN A 24 -5.37 -12.42 4.88
C ASN A 24 -6.58 -13.07 5.60
N LEU A 25 -7.68 -12.33 5.73
CA LEU A 25 -8.94 -12.79 6.31
C LEU A 25 -9.89 -13.46 5.29
N GLY A 26 -9.52 -13.51 4.00
CA GLY A 26 -10.29 -14.16 2.94
C GLY A 26 -11.46 -13.35 2.38
N PHE A 27 -11.50 -12.04 2.61
CA PHE A 27 -12.60 -11.18 2.13
C PHE A 27 -12.44 -10.73 0.66
N LEU A 28 -11.22 -10.66 0.15
CA LEU A 28 -10.91 -10.23 -1.22
C LEU A 28 -9.54 -10.74 -1.67
N ASP A 29 -9.24 -10.60 -2.96
CA ASP A 29 -7.87 -10.66 -3.51
C ASP A 29 -7.35 -9.23 -3.68
N HIS A 30 -6.20 -8.92 -3.09
CA HIS A 30 -5.64 -7.57 -3.03
C HIS A 30 -5.25 -7.08 -4.44
N ALA A 31 -4.63 -7.93 -5.24
CA ALA A 31 -4.19 -7.57 -6.59
C ALA A 31 -5.39 -7.35 -7.52
N GLU A 32 -6.44 -8.16 -7.43
CA GLU A 32 -7.69 -7.98 -8.17
C GLU A 32 -8.40 -6.68 -7.78
N TRP A 33 -8.50 -6.40 -6.48
CA TRP A 33 -9.06 -5.14 -5.99
C TRP A 33 -8.30 -3.94 -6.56
N LEU A 34 -6.97 -3.97 -6.47
CA LEU A 34 -6.14 -2.87 -6.92
C LEU A 34 -6.25 -2.65 -8.44
N ARG A 35 -6.26 -3.72 -9.25
CA ARG A 35 -6.51 -3.61 -10.70
C ARG A 35 -7.86 -2.98 -11.02
N THR A 36 -8.89 -3.30 -10.25
CA THR A 36 -10.25 -2.79 -10.44
C THR A 36 -10.31 -1.29 -10.16
N ILE A 37 -9.70 -0.84 -9.07
CA ILE A 37 -9.82 0.55 -8.59
C ILE A 37 -8.69 1.47 -9.07
N ALA A 38 -7.61 0.94 -9.67
CA ALA A 38 -6.42 1.68 -10.09
C ALA A 38 -6.73 2.97 -10.87
N HIS A 39 -7.70 2.94 -11.79
CA HIS A 39 -8.08 4.10 -12.58
C HIS A 39 -8.68 5.27 -11.77
N ARG A 40 -9.11 5.02 -10.53
CA ARG A 40 -9.55 6.04 -9.57
C ARG A 40 -8.49 6.33 -8.50
N THR A 41 -7.44 5.53 -8.39
CA THR A 41 -6.43 5.65 -7.33
C THR A 41 -5.54 6.88 -7.58
N ILE A 42 -5.55 7.81 -6.62
CA ILE A 42 -4.76 9.05 -6.69
C ILE A 42 -3.66 9.11 -5.62
N GLY A 43 -3.71 8.23 -4.63
CA GLY A 43 -2.72 8.16 -3.57
C GLY A 43 -2.73 6.81 -2.86
N CYS A 44 -1.68 6.55 -2.09
CA CYS A 44 -1.49 5.32 -1.37
C CYS A 44 -0.85 5.58 -0.01
N HIS A 45 -1.46 5.06 1.06
CA HIS A 45 -0.74 4.76 2.29
C HIS A 45 0.04 3.46 2.10
N MET A 46 1.36 3.59 2.18
CA MET A 46 2.31 2.53 1.95
C MET A 46 2.84 2.02 3.29
N GLN A 47 2.64 0.73 3.52
CA GLN A 47 3.02 0.01 4.72
C GLN A 47 3.07 -1.47 4.38
N ASP A 48 3.81 -2.23 5.18
CA ASP A 48 3.79 -3.69 5.18
C ASP A 48 2.91 -4.22 6.31
N VAL A 49 2.64 -5.52 6.31
CA VAL A 49 1.79 -6.20 7.30
C VAL A 49 2.47 -7.48 7.76
N ASN A 50 2.59 -7.68 9.08
CA ASN A 50 2.86 -9.02 9.60
C ASN A 50 1.55 -9.80 9.67
N TRP A 51 1.56 -11.02 9.15
CA TRP A 51 0.38 -11.86 9.14
C TRP A 51 -0.09 -12.18 10.57
N PRO A 52 -1.41 -12.19 10.85
CA PRO A 52 -2.51 -11.98 9.90
C PRO A 52 -2.95 -10.52 9.77
N GLY A 53 -2.51 -9.61 10.65
CA GLY A 53 -3.21 -8.34 10.83
C GLY A 53 -2.43 -7.21 11.49
N GLN A 54 -1.12 -7.36 11.73
CA GLN A 54 -0.34 -6.28 12.30
C GLN A 54 0.16 -5.38 11.17
N ASP A 55 -0.59 -4.32 10.89
CA ASP A 55 -0.23 -3.27 9.94
C ASP A 55 0.84 -2.31 10.50
N HIS A 56 1.05 -1.21 9.79
CA HIS A 56 2.01 -0.15 10.09
C HIS A 56 3.47 -0.61 10.16
N GLN A 57 3.80 -1.73 9.50
CA GLN A 57 5.17 -2.21 9.39
C GLN A 57 5.91 -1.44 8.29
N PRO A 58 7.24 -1.26 8.40
CA PRO A 58 8.03 -0.67 7.35
C PRO A 58 7.89 -1.50 6.06
N PRO A 59 7.74 -0.88 4.88
CA PRO A 59 7.79 -1.56 3.60
C PRO A 59 8.94 -2.59 3.53
N PHE A 60 8.63 -3.82 3.13
CA PHE A 60 9.57 -4.93 2.97
C PHE A 60 10.12 -5.56 4.26
N LEU A 61 9.65 -5.12 5.43
CA LEU A 61 9.98 -5.74 6.72
C LEU A 61 8.80 -6.52 7.32
N GLY A 62 7.71 -6.69 6.57
CA GLY A 62 6.59 -7.57 6.91
C GLY A 62 6.50 -8.81 6.02
N ASP A 63 5.33 -9.42 6.00
CA ASP A 63 5.05 -10.69 5.31
C ASP A 63 4.37 -10.50 3.95
N MET A 64 4.03 -9.28 3.56
CA MET A 64 3.28 -9.02 2.33
C MET A 64 4.16 -9.19 1.09
N LYS A 65 3.54 -9.65 -0.01
CA LYS A 65 4.14 -9.58 -1.36
C LYS A 65 4.05 -8.15 -1.90
N LEU A 66 4.75 -7.22 -1.25
CA LEU A 66 4.57 -5.79 -1.43
C LEU A 66 4.99 -5.29 -2.83
N GLU A 67 6.10 -5.79 -3.38
CA GLU A 67 6.62 -5.32 -4.67
C GLU A 67 5.64 -5.51 -5.85
N PRO A 68 5.09 -6.71 -6.11
CA PRO A 68 4.12 -6.87 -7.20
C PRO A 68 2.86 -6.02 -7.01
N LEU A 69 2.40 -5.81 -5.77
CA LEU A 69 1.26 -4.93 -5.47
C LEU A 69 1.60 -3.46 -5.76
N THR A 70 2.78 -3.01 -5.36
CA THR A 70 3.26 -1.64 -5.60
C THR A 70 3.33 -1.34 -7.10
N ARG A 71 3.78 -2.31 -7.92
CA ARG A 71 3.83 -2.17 -9.39
C ARG A 71 2.46 -2.11 -10.07
N LEU A 72 1.36 -2.37 -9.36
CA LEU A 72 -0.01 -2.18 -9.87
C LEU A 72 -0.56 -0.77 -9.59
N LEU A 73 0.13 0.04 -8.78
CA LEU A 73 -0.27 1.43 -8.54
C LEU A 73 -0.08 2.26 -9.83
N PRO A 74 -0.98 3.21 -10.11
CA PRO A 74 -0.80 4.16 -11.20
C PRO A 74 0.48 4.99 -11.03
N GLU A 75 1.12 5.38 -12.14
CA GLU A 75 2.35 6.20 -12.12
C GLU A 75 2.17 7.56 -11.44
N ASN A 76 0.96 8.14 -11.50
CA ASN A 76 0.62 9.43 -10.89
C ASN A 76 0.11 9.31 -9.44
N CYS A 77 0.19 8.12 -8.83
CA CYS A 77 -0.24 7.88 -7.46
C CYS A 77 0.77 8.48 -6.46
N GLN A 78 0.31 9.38 -5.59
CA GLN A 78 1.16 9.87 -4.50
C GLN A 78 1.34 8.78 -3.44
N ILE A 79 2.57 8.37 -3.19
CA ILE A 79 2.91 7.41 -2.14
C ILE A 79 3.26 8.16 -0.85
N VAL A 80 2.64 7.77 0.26
CA VAL A 80 2.95 8.28 1.61
C VAL A 80 3.14 7.08 2.53
N TRP A 81 4.25 7.04 3.27
CA TRP A 81 4.51 5.93 4.19
C TRP A 81 3.75 6.11 5.50
N GLU A 82 2.90 5.15 5.86
CA GLU A 82 2.10 5.15 7.08
C GLU A 82 2.71 4.15 8.08
N LEU A 83 3.53 4.65 9.00
CA LEU A 83 4.38 3.85 9.86
C LEU A 83 3.98 3.94 11.32
N SER A 84 4.16 2.85 12.06
CA SER A 84 3.92 2.83 13.50
C SER A 84 4.91 3.76 14.22
N PRO A 85 4.46 4.55 15.21
CA PRO A 85 5.36 5.41 16.00
C PRO A 85 6.32 4.62 16.90
N ARG A 86 6.17 3.28 16.96
CA ARG A 86 7.03 2.39 17.75
C ARG A 86 8.23 1.86 16.99
N LEU A 87 8.32 2.13 15.69
CA LEU A 87 9.42 1.68 14.85
C LEU A 87 10.71 2.41 15.21
N SER A 88 11.81 1.68 15.19
CA SER A 88 13.14 2.25 15.34
C SER A 88 13.54 3.01 14.08
N SER A 89 14.46 3.97 14.24
CA SER A 89 15.00 4.70 13.09
C SER A 89 15.75 3.79 12.12
N GLU A 90 16.35 2.73 12.65
CA GLU A 90 17.12 1.71 11.96
C GLU A 90 16.22 0.91 11.01
N GLU A 91 15.05 0.46 11.47
CA GLU A 91 14.06 -0.23 10.64
C GLU A 91 13.57 0.67 9.49
N VAL A 92 13.32 1.95 9.77
CA VAL A 92 12.89 2.93 8.74
C VAL A 92 14.00 3.14 7.69
N ILE A 93 15.25 3.28 8.13
CA ILE A 93 16.40 3.46 7.24
C ILE A 93 16.62 2.21 6.38
N GLN A 94 16.54 1.02 6.97
CA GLN A 94 16.66 -0.25 6.27
C GLN A 94 15.57 -0.40 5.20
N SER A 95 14.31 -0.20 5.58
CA SER A 95 13.16 -0.26 4.66
C SER A 95 13.33 0.71 3.49
N ARG A 96 13.75 1.96 3.77
CA ARG A 96 14.04 2.96 2.74
C ARG A 96 15.18 2.53 1.81
N GLY A 97 16.21 1.85 2.31
CA GLY A 97 17.28 1.28 1.50
C GLY A 97 16.74 0.26 0.49
N ILE A 98 15.93 -0.68 0.96
CA ILE A 98 15.30 -1.71 0.11
C ILE A 98 14.38 -1.06 -0.93
N TRP A 99 13.60 -0.06 -0.53
CA TRP A 99 12.72 0.67 -1.44
C TRP A 99 13.51 1.32 -2.59
N LYS A 100 14.60 2.04 -2.27
CA LYS A 100 15.50 2.67 -3.23
C LYS A 100 16.08 1.67 -4.23
N GLU A 101 16.50 0.51 -3.75
CA GLU A 101 17.05 -0.55 -4.61
C GLU A 101 16.02 -1.09 -5.62
N ARG A 102 14.73 -1.15 -5.24
CA ARG A 102 13.67 -1.75 -6.06
C ARG A 102 12.97 -0.78 -7.00
N PHE A 103 12.90 0.50 -6.63
CA PHE A 103 12.12 1.52 -7.34
C PHE A 103 12.91 2.75 -7.78
N GLY A 104 14.16 2.92 -7.34
CA GLY A 104 15.04 3.98 -7.83
C GLY A 104 14.84 5.37 -7.21
N GLU A 105 13.93 5.51 -6.24
CA GLU A 105 13.69 6.75 -5.47
C GLU A 105 13.85 6.54 -3.96
#